data_AF-A0A3M2YIM1-F1
#
_entry.id   AF-A0A3M2YIM1-F1
#
_cell.length_a   1.000
_cell.length_b   1.000
_cell.length_c   1.000
_cell.angle_alpha   90.00
_cell.angle_beta   90.00
_cell.angle_gamma   90.00
#
_symmetry.space_group_name_H-M   'P 1'
#
loop_
_entity.id
_entity.type
_entity.pdbx_description
1 polymer ?
#
loop_
_entity_poly.entity_id
_entity_poly.type
_entity_poly.pdbx_seq_one_letter_code
_entity_poly.pdbx_strand_id
1 'polypeptide(L)'
;MVVPAMRKSGVRHLDLMLISHADADHAGGAAAVHRAFPVNRVLGGELTRLAPQLDARLCENNERWEWDGVVFSTWRWEQAPNGNAGSCMLSVDAGGERLLLTG
;
A
#
# COMPACT_ATOMS: atom_id res chain seq x y z
N MET A 1 -10.43 1.49 13.79
CA MET A 1 -10.17 2.68 12.95
C MET A 1 -8.68 3.02 13.00
N VAL A 2 -8.01 3.19 11.86
CA VAL A 2 -6.54 3.24 11.77
C VAL A 2 -5.92 4.59 12.17
N VAL A 3 -6.57 5.71 11.85
CA VAL A 3 -6.04 7.07 12.12
C VAL A 3 -5.72 7.32 13.60
N PRO A 4 -6.58 6.96 14.57
CA PRO A 4 -6.25 7.10 15.99
C PRO A 4 -5.02 6.29 16.42
N ALA A 5 -4.85 5.07 15.89
CA ALA A 5 -3.69 4.24 16.18
C ALA A 5 -2.40 4.87 15.65
N MET A 6 -2.41 5.35 14.40
CA MET A 6 -1.27 6.06 13.80
C MET A 6 -0.86 7.31 14.59
N ARG A 7 -1.85 8.12 15.03
CA ARG A 7 -1.58 9.29 15.88
C ARG A 7 -0.96 8.90 17.21
N LYS A 8 -1.46 7.83 17.84
CA LYS A 8 -0.91 7.32 19.11
C LYS A 8 0.54 6.84 18.94
N SER A 9 0.87 6.25 17.80
CA SER A 9 2.24 5.83 17.46
C SER A 9 3.16 6.99 17.05
N GLY A 10 2.68 8.23 17.05
CA GLY A 10 3.48 9.41 16.72
C GLY A 10 3.77 9.59 15.23
N VAL A 11 3.03 8.89 14.35
CA VAL A 11 3.14 9.08 12.90
C VAL A 11 2.75 10.51 12.54
N ARG A 12 3.58 11.17 11.74
CA ARG A 12 3.34 12.56 11.29
C ARG A 12 3.20 12.69 9.77
N HIS A 13 3.76 11.75 9.03
CA HIS A 13 3.73 11.68 7.57
C HIS A 13 3.84 10.21 7.14
N LEU A 14 3.47 9.93 5.90
CA LEU A 14 3.71 8.66 5.24
C LEU A 14 4.51 8.90 3.95
N ASP A 15 5.66 8.25 3.81
CA ASP A 15 6.38 8.24 2.53
C ASP A 15 5.62 7.44 1.47
N LEU A 16 4.98 6.35 1.89
CA LEU A 16 4.20 5.49 1.02
C LEU A 16 2.98 4.95 1.76
N MET A 17 1.82 5.02 1.09
CA MET A 17 0.64 4.24 1.43
C MET A 17 0.41 3.21 0.32
N LEU A 18 0.65 1.94 0.61
CA LEU A 18 0.38 0.84 -0.31
C LEU A 18 -0.97 0.21 0.05
N ILE A 19 -1.86 0.17 -0.93
CA ILE A 19 -3.18 -0.45 -0.84
C ILE A 19 -3.13 -1.66 -1.77
N SER A 20 -3.24 -2.85 -1.19
CA SER A 20 -3.19 -4.09 -1.95
C SER A 20 -4.28 -4.16 -3.00
N HIS A 21 -5.54 -4.10 -2.58
CA HIS A 21 -6.72 -4.10 -3.45
C HIS A 21 -7.84 -3.22 -2.84
N ALA A 22 -8.92 -3.00 -3.58
CA ALA A 22 -9.91 -1.96 -3.30
C ALA A 22 -11.09 -2.41 -2.41
N ASP A 23 -11.09 -3.63 -1.91
CA ASP A 23 -12.15 -4.10 -1.01
C ASP A 23 -12.10 -3.33 0.33
N ALA A 24 -13.26 -3.17 0.97
CA ALA A 24 -13.42 -2.18 2.05
C ALA A 24 -12.62 -2.52 3.32
N ASP A 25 -12.33 -3.80 3.54
CA ASP A 25 -11.45 -4.29 4.60
C ASP A 25 -9.96 -3.96 4.36
N HIS A 26 -9.59 -3.60 3.13
CA HIS A 26 -8.25 -3.12 2.76
C HIS A 26 -8.20 -1.61 2.51
N ALA A 27 -9.06 -1.10 1.62
CA ALA A 27 -9.06 0.29 1.18
C ALA A 27 -9.96 1.23 2.02
N GLY A 28 -10.86 0.69 2.86
CA GLY A 28 -11.90 1.48 3.53
C GLY A 28 -11.36 2.59 4.44
N GLY A 29 -10.16 2.42 4.99
CA GLY A 29 -9.49 3.45 5.80
C GLY A 29 -8.67 4.47 5.01
N ALA A 30 -8.33 4.21 3.75
CA ALA A 30 -7.30 4.94 3.01
C ALA A 30 -7.63 6.43 2.85
N ALA A 31 -8.87 6.76 2.48
CA ALA A 31 -9.30 8.15 2.32
C ALA A 31 -9.23 8.94 3.64
N ALA A 32 -9.48 8.30 4.78
CA ALA A 32 -9.38 8.94 6.08
C ALA A 32 -7.90 9.18 6.47
N VAL A 33 -7.02 8.23 6.16
CA VAL A 33 -5.56 8.38 6.35
C VAL A 33 -5.02 9.52 5.49
N HIS A 34 -5.35 9.54 4.20
CA HIS A 34 -4.91 10.57 3.26
C HIS A 34 -5.35 11.99 3.64
N ARG A 35 -6.53 12.14 4.28
CA ARG A 35 -6.96 13.43 4.83
C ARG A 35 -6.27 13.81 6.13
N ALA A 36 -5.82 12.83 6.91
CA ALA A 36 -5.30 13.04 8.25
C ALA A 36 -3.77 13.26 8.28
N PHE A 37 -3.05 12.77 7.28
CA PHE A 37 -1.59 12.81 7.21
C PHE A 37 -1.12 13.25 5.81
N PRO A 38 -0.01 13.98 5.70
CA PRO A 38 0.71 14.10 4.44
C PRO A 38 1.15 12.71 3.95
N VAL A 39 0.84 12.39 2.70
CA VAL A 39 1.24 11.13 2.05
C VAL A 39 2.00 11.46 0.78
N ASN A 40 3.27 11.06 0.68
CA ASN A 40 4.11 11.42 -0.46
C ASN A 40 3.74 10.61 -1.72
N ARG A 41 3.31 9.36 -1.52
CA ARG A 41 2.92 8.46 -2.61
C ARG A 41 1.85 7.45 -2.16
N VAL A 42 0.94 7.14 -3.08
CA VAL A 42 -0.02 6.04 -2.93
C VAL A 42 0.18 5.03 -4.05
N LEU A 43 0.27 3.74 -3.69
CA LEU A 43 0.30 2.60 -4.61
C LEU A 43 -0.97 1.77 -4.47
N GLY A 44 -1.48 1.25 -5.58
CA GLY A 44 -2.73 0.48 -5.61
C GLY A 44 -2.71 -0.66 -6.63
N GLY A 45 -3.27 -1.82 -6.27
CA GLY A 45 -3.50 -2.90 -7.23
C GLY A 45 -4.70 -2.67 -8.17
N GLU A 46 -5.74 -1.97 -7.69
CA GLU A 46 -7.01 -1.75 -8.41
C GLU A 46 -7.39 -0.27 -8.53
N LEU A 47 -6.67 0.50 -9.33
CA LEU A 47 -6.83 1.97 -9.39
C LEU A 47 -8.26 2.47 -9.61
N THR A 48 -9.02 1.83 -10.51
CA THR A 48 -10.36 2.28 -10.90
C THR A 48 -11.39 2.18 -9.78
N ARG A 49 -11.13 1.36 -8.77
CA ARG A 49 -12.00 1.16 -7.60
C ARG A 49 -11.54 1.94 -6.37
N LEU A 50 -10.34 2.49 -6.39
CA LEU A 50 -9.83 3.35 -5.33
C LEU A 50 -10.42 4.75 -5.42
N ALA A 51 -10.51 5.43 -4.28
CA ALA A 51 -11.10 6.76 -4.23
C ALA A 51 -10.18 7.78 -4.96
N PRO A 52 -10.70 8.60 -5.90
CA PRO A 52 -9.87 9.45 -6.76
C PRO A 52 -8.95 10.42 -6.01
N GLN A 53 -9.38 10.90 -4.85
CA GLN A 53 -8.58 11.81 -4.01
C GLN A 53 -7.28 11.20 -3.47
N LEU A 54 -7.10 9.89 -3.60
CA LEU A 54 -5.86 9.21 -3.21
C LEU A 54 -4.73 9.42 -4.21
N ASP A 55 -5.03 9.86 -5.45
CA ASP A 55 -4.06 9.99 -6.54
C ASP A 55 -3.14 8.76 -6.67
N ALA A 56 -3.74 7.58 -6.54
CA ALA A 56 -3.01 6.32 -6.47
C ALA A 56 -2.39 5.97 -7.83
N ARG A 57 -1.14 5.50 -7.79
CA ARG A 57 -0.44 4.96 -8.95
C ARG A 57 -0.51 3.45 -8.96
N LEU A 58 -0.54 2.88 -10.16
CA LEU A 58 -0.65 1.44 -10.33
C LEU A 58 0.60 0.80 -9.74
N CYS A 59 0.39 -0.27 -9.00
CA CYS A 59 1.46 -1.12 -8.52
C CYS A 59 2.16 -1.78 -9.71
N GLU A 60 3.46 -1.55 -9.86
CA GLU A 60 4.26 -2.11 -10.95
C GLU A 60 5.04 -3.34 -10.48
N ASN A 61 5.27 -4.26 -11.42
CA ASN A 61 6.07 -5.45 -11.16
C ASN A 61 7.54 -5.10 -11.00
N ASN A 62 8.17 -5.60 -9.94
CA ASN A 62 9.58 -5.38 -9.58
C ASN A 62 9.92 -3.91 -9.24
N GLU A 63 8.94 -3.06 -8.98
CA GLU A 63 9.23 -1.78 -8.36
C GLU A 63 9.84 -2.03 -6.97
N ARG A 64 10.99 -1.41 -6.72
CA ARG A 64 11.86 -1.72 -5.58
C ARG A 64 12.37 -0.45 -4.92
N TRP A 65 12.36 -0.42 -3.60
CA TRP A 65 12.95 0.66 -2.80
C TRP A 65 13.58 0.07 -1.52
N GLU A 66 14.36 0.89 -0.84
CA GLU A 66 15.01 0.54 0.42
C GLU A 66 14.68 1.58 1.48
N TRP A 67 14.42 1.11 2.70
CA TRP A 67 14.21 1.97 3.87
C TRP A 67 14.86 1.31 5.09
N ASP A 68 15.80 2.02 5.73
CA ASP A 68 16.52 1.56 6.93
C ASP A 68 17.13 0.15 6.79
N GLY A 69 17.70 -0.15 5.62
CA GLY A 69 18.30 -1.46 5.30
C GLY A 69 17.28 -2.56 5.00
N VAL A 70 16.00 -2.24 4.96
CA VAL A 70 14.90 -3.14 4.54
C VAL A 70 14.60 -2.89 3.07
N VAL A 71 14.67 -3.94 2.27
CA VAL A 71 14.36 -3.90 0.85
C VAL A 71 12.91 -4.30 0.63
N PHE A 72 12.18 -3.45 -0.08
CA PHE A 72 10.82 -3.69 -0.49
C PHE A 72 10.75 -3.92 -2.00
N SER A 73 9.89 -4.83 -2.45
CA SER A 73 9.58 -4.98 -3.87
C SER A 73 8.14 -5.38 -4.10
N THR A 74 7.54 -4.88 -5.18
CA THR A 74 6.14 -5.13 -5.49
C THR A 74 5.94 -6.10 -6.64
N TRP A 75 4.80 -6.78 -6.61
CA TRP A 75 4.32 -7.62 -7.70
C TRP A 75 2.80 -7.58 -7.77
N ARG A 76 2.22 -7.67 -8.96
CA ARG A 76 0.80 -7.92 -9.21
C ARG A 76 0.61 -8.84 -10.39
N TRP A 77 -0.52 -9.52 -10.41
CA TRP A 77 -0.99 -10.19 -11.62
C TRP A 77 -1.67 -9.17 -12.55
N GLU A 78 -1.01 -8.84 -13.67
CA GLU A 78 -1.45 -7.77 -14.58
C GLU A 78 -2.84 -7.97 -15.17
N GLN A 79 -3.26 -9.23 -15.33
CA GLN A 79 -4.55 -9.64 -15.91
C GLN A 79 -5.54 -10.09 -14.85
N ALA A 80 -5.25 -9.83 -13.57
CA ALA A 80 -6.13 -10.24 -12.49
C ALA A 80 -7.52 -9.61 -12.61
N PRO A 81 -8.57 -10.37 -12.27
CA PRO A 81 -9.86 -9.76 -11.98
C PRO A 81 -9.79 -8.92 -10.70
N ASN A 82 -10.85 -8.15 -10.48
CA ASN A 82 -11.00 -7.34 -9.28
C ASN A 82 -11.05 -8.18 -7.99
N GLY A 83 -10.76 -7.55 -6.85
CA GLY A 83 -10.69 -8.15 -5.52
C GLY A 83 -9.33 -8.76 -5.22
N ASN A 84 -9.30 -9.83 -4.42
CA ASN A 84 -8.07 -10.46 -3.92
C ASN A 84 -7.01 -10.75 -5.01
N ALA A 85 -7.43 -11.16 -6.20
CA ALA A 85 -6.51 -11.46 -7.31
C ALA A 85 -5.76 -10.21 -7.81
N GLY A 86 -6.39 -9.04 -7.73
CA GLY A 86 -5.83 -7.75 -8.12
C GLY A 86 -4.89 -7.13 -7.09
N SER A 87 -4.50 -7.87 -6.06
CA SER A 87 -3.64 -7.36 -4.99
C SER A 87 -2.26 -6.94 -5.49
N CYS A 88 -1.83 -5.74 -5.08
CA CYS A 88 -0.43 -5.34 -5.06
C CYS A 88 0.27 -6.07 -3.89
N MET A 89 1.03 -7.10 -4.22
CA MET A 89 1.79 -7.87 -3.24
C MET A 89 3.10 -7.15 -2.91
N LEU A 90 3.52 -7.21 -1.65
CA LEU A 90 4.74 -6.61 -1.14
C LEU A 90 5.68 -7.69 -0.58
N SER A 91 6.86 -7.81 -1.16
CA SER A 91 7.97 -8.56 -0.58
C SER A 91 8.83 -7.63 0.27
N VAL A 92 9.09 -8.03 1.50
CA VAL A 92 9.93 -7.33 2.48
C VAL A 92 11.12 -8.21 2.82
N ASP A 93 12.32 -7.73 2.56
CA ASP A 93 13.58 -8.45 2.78
C ASP A 93 14.44 -7.66 3.76
N ALA A 94 14.77 -8.26 4.91
CA ALA A 94 15.51 -7.62 5.99
C ALA A 94 16.41 -8.63 6.68
N GLY A 95 17.71 -8.34 6.80
CA GLY A 95 18.63 -9.19 7.55
C GLY A 95 18.74 -10.63 7.04
N GLY A 96 18.45 -10.88 5.76
CA GLY A 96 18.44 -12.22 5.16
C GLY A 96 17.14 -13.00 5.33
N GLU A 97 16.14 -12.42 6.00
CA GLU A 97 14.78 -12.97 6.09
C GLU A 97 13.86 -12.29 5.08
N ARG A 98 12.83 -13.01 4.62
CA ARG A 98 11.83 -12.50 3.68
C ARG A 98 10.40 -12.76 4.14
N LEU A 99 9.59 -11.70 4.15
CA LEU A 99 8.15 -11.73 4.38
C LEU A 99 7.41 -11.32 3.10
N LEU A 100 6.33 -12.03 2.78
CA LEU A 100 5.41 -11.67 1.70
C LEU A 100 4.07 -11.23 2.29
N LEU A 101 3.64 -10.03 1.92
CA LEU A 101 2.29 -9.52 2.18
C LEU A 101 1.51 -9.59 0.86
N THR A 102 0.57 -10.52 0.78
CA THR A 102 -0.14 -10.85 -0.47
C THR A 102 -1.56 -10.28 -0.54
N GLY A 103 -1.99 -9.62 0.52
CA GLY A 103 -3.38 -9.26 0.78
C GLY A 103 -3.56 -7.78 0.91
#